data_AF-A0A840YXQ1-F1
#
_entry.id   AF-A0A840YXQ1-F1
#
_cell.length_a   1.000
_cell.length_b   1.000
_cell.length_c   1.000
_cell.angle_alpha   90.00
_cell.angle_beta   90.00
_cell.angle_gamma   90.00
#
_symmetry.space_group_name_H-M   'P 1'
#
loop_
_entity.id
_entity.type
_entity.pdbx_description
1 polymer ?
#
loop_
_entity_poly.entity_id
_entity_poly.type
_entity_poly.pdbx_seq_one_letter_code
_entity_poly.pdbx_strand_id
1 'polypeptide(L)' 'MFYLTRENLSIKSNAQLRDLFAQALRCQAKAPCRSAFNDASFTIRIIGDELARRGIAPR' A
#
# COMPACT_ATOMS: atom_id res chain seq x y z
N MET A 1 -11.27 5.21 -7.57
CA MET A 1 -10.57 4.04 -7.01
C MET A 1 -9.11 4.14 -7.42
N PHE A 2 -8.18 4.17 -6.46
CA PHE A 2 -6.74 4.22 -6.76
C PHE A 2 -6.32 2.90 -7.42
N TYR A 3 -6.21 2.87 -8.75
CA TYR A 3 -5.64 1.75 -9.48
C TYR A 3 -4.12 1.73 -9.31
N LEU A 4 -3.67 1.33 -8.12
CA LEU A 4 -2.26 1.02 -7.87
C LEU A 4 -1.93 -0.31 -8.53
N THR A 5 -1.44 -0.25 -9.77
CA THR A 5 -0.87 -1.40 -10.45
C THR A 5 0.57 -1.63 -9.99
N ARG A 6 1.04 -2.86 -10.14
CA ARG A 6 2.43 -3.22 -9.79
C ARG A 6 3.47 -2.40 -10.56
N GLU A 7 3.18 -2.04 -11.82
CA GLU A 7 4.01 -1.13 -12.62
C GLU A 7 4.05 0.29 -12.06
N ASN A 8 2.93 0.81 -11.56
CA ASN A 8 2.91 2.12 -10.89
C ASN A 8 3.70 2.12 -9.58
N LEU A 9 3.87 0.96 -8.94
CA LEU A 9 4.69 0.82 -7.73
C LEU A 9 6.18 0.61 -8.06
N SER A 10 6.50 -0.06 -9.18
CA SER A 10 7.89 -0.33 -9.58
C SER A 10 8.68 0.96 -9.84
N ILE A 11 8.03 1.99 -10.37
CA ILE A 11 8.63 3.31 -10.65
C ILE A 11 8.79 4.20 -9.40
N LYS A 12 8.16 3.86 -8.27
CA LYS A 12 8.23 4.68 -7.05
C LYS A 12 9.53 4.44 -6.30
N SER A 13 10.01 5.49 -5.64
CA SER A 13 11.15 5.37 -4.73
C SER A 13 10.78 4.57 -3.48
N ASN A 14 11.80 4.05 -2.80
CA ASN A 14 11.61 3.28 -1.57
C ASN A 14 10.92 4.11 -0.46
N ALA A 15 11.23 5.41 -0.38
CA ALA A 15 10.57 6.33 0.55
C ALA A 15 9.08 6.50 0.21
N GLN A 16 8.76 6.70 -1.06
CA GLN A 16 7.37 6.82 -1.52
C GLN A 16 6.55 5.56 -1.26
N LEU A 17 7.15 4.38 -1.42
CA LEU A 17 6.48 3.12 -1.10
C LEU A 17 6.17 2.99 0.40
N ARG A 18 7.08 3.39 1.28
CA ARG A 18 6.85 3.42 2.73
C ARG A 18 5.76 4.42 3.12
N ASP A 19 5.78 5.61 2.53
CA ASP A 19 4.76 6.63 2.80
C ASP A 19 3.37 6.17 2.36
N LEU A 20 3.27 5.54 1.18
CA LEU A 20 2.02 4.95 0.69
C LEU A 20 1.55 3.80 1.58
N PHE A 21 2.48 2.95 2.05
CA PHE A 21 2.14 1.87 2.97
C PHE A 21 1.55 2.42 4.29
N ALA A 22 2.20 3.42 4.88
CA ALA A 22 1.72 4.08 6.09
C ALA A 22 0.38 4.81 5.87
N GLN A 23 0.19 5.43 4.71
CA GLN A 23 -1.07 6.07 4.34
C GLN A 23 -2.19 5.03 4.19
N ALA A 24 -1.93 3.90 3.55
CA ALA A 24 -2.91 2.83 3.36
C ALA A 24 -3.33 2.22 4.71
N LEU A 25 -2.39 2.03 5.65
CA LEU A 25 -2.69 1.61 7.03
C LEU A 25 -3.61 2.61 7.76
N ARG A 26 -3.33 3.92 7.64
CA ARG A 26 -4.20 4.95 8.22
C ARG A 26 -5.60 4.97 7.59
N CYS A 27 -5.68 4.77 6.27
CA CYS A 27 -6.96 4.67 5.57
C CYS A 27 -7.75 3.43 6.00
N GLN A 28 -7.08 2.29 6.19
CA GLN A 28 -7.71 1.06 6.71
C GLN A 28 -8.26 1.28 8.12
N ALA A 29 -7.49 1.90 9.01
CA ALA A 29 -7.90 2.17 10.39
C ALA A 29 -9.08 3.16 10.49
N LYS A 30 -9.21 4.06 9.51
CA LYS A 30 -10.30 5.05 9.42
C LYS A 30 -11.44 4.61 8.49
N ALA A 31 -11.41 3.38 7.98
CA ALA A 31 -12.37 2.93 6.98
C ALA A 31 -13.79 2.91 7.57
N PRO A 32 -14.74 3.68 7.03
CA PRO A 32 -16.10 3.77 7.58
C PRO A 32 -16.95 2.54 7.25
N CYS A 33 -16.51 1.69 6.33
CA CYS A 33 -17.26 0.53 5.86
C CYS A 33 -16.32 -0.60 5.39
N ARG A 34 -16.89 -1.81 5.28
CA ARG A 34 -16.15 -3.03 4.92
C ARG A 34 -15.53 -2.96 3.53
N SER A 35 -16.18 -2.31 2.56
CA SER A 35 -15.60 -2.13 1.22
C SER A 35 -14.34 -1.26 1.26
N ALA A 36 -14.40 -0.11 1.93
CA ALA A 36 -13.24 0.77 2.10
C ALA A 36 -12.10 0.07 2.87
N PHE A 37 -12.44 -0.77 3.87
CA PHE A 37 -11.46 -1.59 4.58
C PHE A 37 -10.80 -2.62 3.65
N ASN A 38 -11.59 -3.31 2.82
CA ASN A 38 -11.07 -4.30 1.87
C ASN A 38 -10.18 -3.65 0.81
N ASP A 39 -10.55 -2.49 0.28
CA ASP A 39 -9.74 -1.74 -0.69
C ASP A 39 -8.40 -1.31 -0.10
N ALA A 40 -8.42 -0.80 1.14
CA ALA A 40 -7.19 -0.44 1.86
C ALA A 40 -6.33 -1.68 2.15
N SER A 41 -6.94 -2.80 2.54
CA SER A 41 -6.24 -4.07 2.78
C SER A 41 -5.56 -4.61 1.53
N PHE A 42 -6.25 -4.54 0.39
CA PHE A 42 -5.68 -4.93 -0.91
C PHE A 42 -4.50 -4.03 -1.29
N THR A 43 -4.64 -2.72 -1.07
CA THR A 43 -3.58 -1.74 -1.33
C THR A 43 -2.34 -2.00 -0.46
N ILE A 44 -2.53 -2.23 0.84
CA ILE A 44 -1.47 -2.59 1.79
C ILE A 44 -0.72 -3.83 1.30
N ARG A 45 -1.44 -4.87 0.88
CA ARG A 45 -0.85 -6.12 0.38
C ARG A 45 0.05 -5.88 -0.83
N ILE A 46 -0.43 -5.18 -1.85
CA ILE A 46 0.38 -4.95 -3.07
C ILE A 46 1.64 -4.13 -2.75
N ILE A 47 1.52 -3.08 -1.93
CA ILE A 47 2.68 -2.27 -1.54
C ILE A 47 3.66 -3.10 -0.69
N GLY A 48 3.15 -3.92 0.23
CA GLY A 48 3.94 -4.84 1.04
C GLY A 48 4.72 -5.86 0.20
N ASP A 49 4.07 -6.45 -0.80
CA ASP A 49 4.71 -7.39 -1.73
C ASP A 49 5.84 -6.72 -2.52
N GLU A 50 5.65 -5.46 -2.95
CA GLU A 50 6.69 -4.69 -3.65
C GLU A 50 7.84 -4.27 -2.73
N LEU A 51 7.56 -3.91 -1.46
CA LEU A 51 8.59 -3.64 -0.45
C LEU A 51 9.41 -4.90 -0.15
N ALA A 52 8.75 -6.04 0.04
CA ALA A 52 9.40 -7.33 0.25
C ALA A 52 10.28 -7.74 -0.93
N ARG A 53 9.79 -7.56 -2.17
CA ARG A 53 10.56 -7.81 -3.40
C ARG A 53 11.86 -6.98 -3.45
N ARG A 54 11.86 -5.78 -2.87
CA ARG A 54 13.02 -4.89 -2.80
C ARG A 54 13.93 -5.12 -1.58
N GLY A 55 13.61 -6.11 -0.73
CA GLY A 55 14.35 -6.37 0.50
C GLY A 55 14.15 -5.28 1.56
N ILE A 56 13.04 -4.53 1.50
CA ILE A 56 12.75 -3.43 2.41
C ILE A 56 11.74 -3.94 3.44
N ALA A 57 12.14 -3.99 4.70
CA ALA A 57 11.20 -4.30 5.77
C ALA A 57 10.09 -3.23 5.82
N PRO A 58 8.80 -3.62 5.76
CA PRO A 58 7.72 -2.73 6.15
C PRO A 58 7.87 -2.50 7.65
N ARG A 59 8.30 -1.29 8.03
CA ARG A 59 8.39 -0.85 9.43
C ARG A 59 7.24 0.08 9.73
#